data_AF-A0A1M6ZI26-F1
#
_entry.id   AF-A0A1M6ZI26-F1
#
_cell.length_a   1.000
_cell.length_b   1.000
_cell.length_c   1.000
_cell.angle_alpha   90.00
_cell.angle_beta   90.00
_cell.angle_gamma   90.00
#
_symmetry.space_group_name_H-M   'P 1'
#
loop_
_entity.id
_entity.type
_entity.pdbx_description
1 polymer ?
#
loop_
_entity_poly.entity_id
_entity_poly.type
_entity_poly.pdbx_seq_one_letter_code
_entity_poly.pdbx_strand_id
1 'polypeptide(L)'
;MPLLKTVKPEEATGVTKEAYSIFENMGAPVALPMQMMSISPFFVEAQGNGLKYYISHPSLKFPLLAHIRMLVAYNEGYEYCIALNEGMLKMLGGLSQEDVDAVKADPSKAKLDDKDKAMLLYVLKVTQDPAMSSAEDIAALKDMGWSEQDIFEAVQHGLGMITAGMAFKIFKMSE
;
A
#
# COMPACT_ATOMS: atom_id res chain seq x y z
N MET A 1 23.55 0.61 -2.81
CA MET A 1 23.31 2.03 -3.10
C MET A 1 22.35 2.13 -4.28
N PRO A 2 21.35 3.01 -4.23
CA PRO A 2 20.42 3.23 -5.34
C PRO A 2 21.13 3.53 -6.66
N LEU A 3 20.59 3.02 -7.76
CA LEU A 3 21.09 3.28 -9.12
C LEU A 3 20.77 4.71 -9.59
N LEU A 4 19.76 5.35 -9.00
CA LEU A 4 19.35 6.72 -9.29
C LEU A 4 19.58 7.62 -8.08
N LYS A 5 19.85 8.90 -8.35
CA LYS A 5 20.02 9.92 -7.30
C LYS A 5 18.67 10.47 -6.88
N THR A 6 18.21 10.12 -5.69
CA THR A 6 17.00 10.68 -5.07
C THR A 6 17.31 12.00 -4.34
N VAL A 7 16.28 12.78 -4.09
CA VAL A 7 16.36 14.00 -3.26
C VAL A 7 16.21 13.62 -1.80
N LYS A 8 17.22 13.93 -0.98
CA LYS A 8 17.14 13.68 0.47
C LYS A 8 16.12 14.60 1.14
N PRO A 9 15.49 14.20 2.25
CA PRO A 9 14.51 15.04 2.95
C PRO A 9 15.02 16.45 3.28
N GLU A 10 16.26 16.57 3.75
CA GLU A 10 16.89 17.85 4.10
C GLU A 10 17.20 18.76 2.91
N GLU A 11 17.24 18.22 1.69
CA GLU A 11 17.51 18.93 0.43
C GLU A 11 16.21 19.23 -0.35
N ALA A 12 15.07 18.71 0.11
CA ALA A 12 13.81 18.81 -0.61
C ALA A 12 13.27 20.24 -0.65
N THR A 13 12.81 20.65 -1.84
CA THR A 13 12.16 21.95 -2.08
C THR A 13 10.89 21.76 -2.92
N GLY A 14 10.04 22.80 -3.00
CA GLY A 14 8.82 22.79 -3.80
C GLY A 14 7.94 21.57 -3.53
N VAL A 15 7.41 21.00 -4.62
CA VAL A 15 6.47 19.86 -4.57
C VAL A 15 7.04 18.61 -3.89
N THR A 16 8.35 18.36 -4.00
CA THR A 16 8.99 17.25 -3.28
C THR A 16 8.91 17.44 -1.78
N LYS A 17 9.17 18.66 -1.29
CA LYS A 17 9.08 18.98 0.15
C LYS A 17 7.65 18.86 0.65
N GLU A 18 6.69 19.36 -0.11
CA GLU A 18 5.26 19.24 0.23
C GLU A 18 4.84 17.77 0.34
N ALA A 19 5.30 16.92 -0.57
CA ALA A 19 4.96 15.52 -0.55
C ALA A 19 5.65 14.77 0.62
N TYR A 20 6.87 15.15 0.99
CA TYR A 20 7.58 14.61 2.16
C TYR A 20 6.96 15.03 3.49
N SER A 21 6.38 16.23 3.57
CA SER A 21 5.74 16.76 4.78
C SER A 21 4.63 15.86 5.34
N ILE A 22 4.02 15.00 4.49
CA ILE A 22 3.02 14.01 4.93
C ILE A 22 3.60 13.10 6.01
N PHE A 23 4.84 12.63 5.84
CA PHE A 23 5.50 11.72 6.77
C PHE A 23 5.92 12.46 8.04
N GLU A 24 6.46 13.67 7.91
CA GLU A 24 6.86 14.52 9.04
C GLU A 24 5.66 14.83 9.95
N ASN A 25 4.51 15.16 9.38
CA ASN A 25 3.27 15.41 10.11
C ASN A 25 2.74 14.17 10.85
N MET A 26 3.10 12.97 10.38
CA MET A 26 2.80 11.70 11.05
C MET A 26 3.88 11.31 12.07
N GLY A 27 4.93 12.12 12.24
CA GLY A 27 6.07 11.78 13.11
C GLY A 27 6.92 10.62 12.57
N ALA A 28 6.88 10.37 11.27
CA ALA A 28 7.55 9.26 10.60
C ALA A 28 8.66 9.74 9.65
N PRO A 29 9.73 8.96 9.46
CA PRO A 29 10.73 9.26 8.43
C PRO A 29 10.11 9.10 7.03
N VAL A 30 10.62 9.87 6.06
CA VAL A 30 10.22 9.73 4.65
C VAL A 30 10.68 8.37 4.13
N ALA A 31 9.73 7.51 3.77
CA ALA A 31 10.03 6.15 3.31
C ALA A 31 10.80 6.13 1.98
N LEU A 32 11.68 5.15 1.78
CA LEU A 32 12.48 5.05 0.54
C LEU A 32 11.64 4.99 -0.75
N PRO A 33 10.47 4.31 -0.82
CA PRO A 33 9.60 4.38 -1.98
C PRO A 33 9.14 5.79 -2.31
N MET A 34 8.91 6.64 -1.29
CA MET A 34 8.59 8.05 -1.51
C MET A 34 9.80 8.81 -2.04
N GLN A 35 10.99 8.53 -1.50
CA GLN A 35 12.23 9.14 -1.98
C GLN A 35 12.56 8.74 -3.42
N MET A 36 12.25 7.51 -3.84
CA MET A 36 12.39 7.06 -5.22
C MET A 36 11.61 7.96 -6.20
N MET A 37 10.40 8.39 -5.83
CA MET A 37 9.57 9.22 -6.71
C MET A 37 10.12 10.65 -6.87
N SER A 38 10.93 11.14 -5.92
CA SER A 38 11.47 12.51 -5.91
C SER A 38 12.36 12.87 -7.11
N ILE A 39 12.79 11.86 -7.87
CA ILE A 39 13.57 12.02 -9.10
C ILE A 39 12.74 12.78 -10.16
N SER A 40 11.41 12.67 -10.10
CA SER A 40 10.50 13.37 -11.00
C SER A 40 9.46 14.17 -10.22
N PRO A 41 9.42 15.51 -10.36
CA PRO A 41 8.42 16.36 -9.73
C PRO A 41 6.98 15.91 -9.98
N PHE A 42 6.68 15.46 -11.20
CA PHE A 42 5.36 14.94 -11.57
C PHE A 42 5.00 13.68 -10.76
N PHE A 43 5.91 12.71 -10.66
CA PHE A 43 5.63 11.45 -9.98
C PHE A 43 5.58 11.59 -8.46
N VAL A 44 6.44 12.44 -7.87
CA VAL A 44 6.38 12.68 -6.42
C VAL A 44 5.12 13.44 -6.02
N GLU A 45 4.66 14.38 -6.85
CA GLU A 45 3.37 15.07 -6.67
C GLU A 45 2.21 14.09 -6.74
N ALA A 46 2.17 13.27 -7.80
CA ALA A 46 1.13 12.26 -7.99
C ALA A 46 1.10 11.26 -6.82
N GLN A 47 2.26 10.80 -6.35
CA GLN A 47 2.36 9.90 -5.21
C GLN A 47 1.88 10.56 -3.91
N GLY A 48 2.26 11.83 -3.68
CA GLY A 48 1.80 12.60 -2.51
C GLY A 48 0.29 12.81 -2.51
N ASN A 49 -0.29 13.16 -3.66
CA ASN A 49 -1.73 13.32 -3.82
C ASN A 49 -2.48 11.99 -3.63
N GLY A 50 -1.97 10.89 -4.20
CA GLY A 50 -2.52 9.55 -3.97
C GLY A 50 -2.49 9.15 -2.49
N LEU A 51 -1.40 9.45 -1.78
CA LEU A 51 -1.31 9.18 -0.35
C LEU A 51 -2.34 9.98 0.46
N LYS A 52 -2.47 11.29 0.19
CA LYS A 52 -3.50 12.14 0.82
C LYS A 52 -4.91 11.62 0.54
N TYR A 53 -5.17 11.21 -0.70
CA TYR A 53 -6.44 10.66 -1.12
C TYR A 53 -6.85 9.44 -0.27
N TYR A 54 -5.96 8.45 -0.16
CA TYR A 54 -6.24 7.24 0.63
C TYR A 54 -6.31 7.50 2.13
N ILE A 55 -5.50 8.43 2.67
CA ILE A 55 -5.57 8.82 4.09
C ILE A 55 -6.95 9.37 4.45
N SER A 56 -7.53 10.18 3.56
CA SER A 56 -8.84 10.81 3.78
C SER A 56 -10.02 10.01 3.23
N HIS A 57 -9.80 8.77 2.77
CA HIS A 57 -10.80 8.00 2.06
C HIS A 57 -12.00 7.63 2.97
N PRO A 58 -13.26 7.79 2.52
CA PRO A 58 -14.44 7.58 3.36
C PRO A 58 -14.70 6.11 3.71
N SER A 59 -14.38 5.16 2.82
CA SER A 59 -14.68 3.73 3.01
C SER A 59 -13.43 2.87 3.23
N LEU A 60 -12.47 2.88 2.30
CA LEU A 60 -11.18 2.18 2.40
C LEU A 60 -10.31 2.74 3.54
N LYS A 61 -10.43 2.16 4.73
CA LYS A 61 -9.68 2.62 5.92
C LYS A 61 -8.28 2.05 5.99
N PHE A 62 -7.46 2.69 6.81
CA PHE A 62 -6.06 2.31 7.03
C PHE A 62 -5.86 0.81 7.29
N PRO A 63 -6.63 0.12 8.18
CA PRO A 63 -6.41 -1.30 8.42
C PRO A 63 -6.49 -2.14 7.14
N LEU A 64 -7.54 -1.98 6.33
CA LEU A 64 -7.69 -2.69 5.05
C LEU A 64 -6.55 -2.35 4.08
N LEU A 65 -6.28 -1.06 3.87
CA LEU A 65 -5.25 -0.60 2.92
C LEU A 65 -3.84 -1.07 3.30
N ALA A 66 -3.52 -1.15 4.60
CA ALA A 66 -2.24 -1.63 5.09
C ALA A 66 -2.10 -3.15 4.94
N HIS A 67 -3.17 -3.93 5.18
CA HIS A 67 -3.19 -5.37 4.92
C HIS A 67 -3.01 -5.68 3.43
N ILE A 68 -3.71 -4.96 2.54
CA ILE A 68 -3.55 -5.11 1.09
C ILE A 68 -2.08 -4.92 0.69
N ARG A 69 -1.46 -3.80 1.11
CA ARG A 69 -0.06 -3.52 0.74
C ARG A 69 0.90 -4.54 1.33
N MET A 70 0.72 -4.93 2.59
CA MET A 70 1.60 -5.90 3.26
C MET A 70 1.56 -7.25 2.54
N LEU A 71 0.36 -7.78 2.28
CA LEU A 71 0.20 -9.11 1.70
C LEU A 71 0.55 -9.17 0.21
N VAL A 72 0.26 -8.11 -0.56
CA VAL A 72 0.77 -8.04 -1.95
C VAL A 72 2.30 -7.95 -1.95
N ALA A 73 2.90 -7.14 -1.08
CA ALA A 73 4.36 -7.08 -0.97
C ALA A 73 4.98 -8.42 -0.54
N TYR A 74 4.30 -9.16 0.34
CA TYR A 74 4.69 -10.49 0.79
C TYR A 74 4.66 -11.50 -0.37
N ASN A 75 3.58 -11.55 -1.14
CA ASN A 75 3.43 -12.45 -2.28
C ASN A 75 4.48 -12.20 -3.38
N GLU A 76 4.91 -10.94 -3.56
CA GLU A 76 5.90 -10.54 -4.55
C GLU A 76 7.36 -10.52 -4.03
N GLY A 77 7.58 -10.83 -2.75
CA GLY A 77 8.90 -10.82 -2.11
C GLY A 77 9.57 -9.45 -2.11
N TYR A 78 8.86 -8.40 -1.71
CA TYR A 78 9.39 -7.03 -1.57
C TYR A 78 9.78 -6.74 -0.11
N GLU A 79 10.90 -7.29 0.36
CA GLU A 79 11.34 -7.26 1.77
C GLU A 79 11.26 -5.89 2.47
N TYR A 80 11.77 -4.82 1.85
CA TYR A 80 11.67 -3.48 2.44
C TYR A 80 10.20 -3.06 2.62
N CYS A 81 9.35 -3.34 1.63
CA CYS A 81 7.94 -3.01 1.66
C CYS A 81 7.18 -3.89 2.66
N ILE A 82 7.55 -5.17 2.81
CA ILE A 82 7.01 -6.06 3.85
C ILE A 82 7.29 -5.44 5.22
N ALA A 83 8.57 -5.20 5.55
CA ALA A 83 8.97 -4.63 6.84
C ALA A 83 8.30 -3.27 7.13
N LEU A 84 8.21 -2.40 6.13
CA LEU A 84 7.54 -1.10 6.26
C LEU A 84 6.04 -1.27 6.59
N ASN A 85 5.32 -2.12 5.86
CA ASN A 85 3.88 -2.30 6.08
C ASN A 85 3.58 -3.09 7.36
N GLU A 86 4.39 -4.08 7.73
CA GLU A 86 4.29 -4.74 9.03
C GLU A 86 4.49 -3.74 10.18
N GLY A 87 5.49 -2.85 10.07
CA GLY A 87 5.71 -1.78 11.04
C GLY A 87 4.50 -0.87 11.19
N MET A 88 3.87 -0.47 10.08
CA MET A 88 2.64 0.33 10.11
C MET A 88 1.46 -0.42 10.74
N LEU A 89 1.25 -1.68 10.38
CA LEU A 89 0.18 -2.52 10.96
C LEU A 89 0.35 -2.67 12.48
N LYS A 90 1.57 -2.82 12.97
CA LYS A 90 1.87 -2.90 14.41
C LYS A 90 1.68 -1.56 15.11
N MET A 91 2.29 -0.50 14.58
CA MET A 91 2.31 0.82 15.22
C MET A 91 0.95 1.53 15.18
N LEU A 92 0.28 1.51 14.03
CA LEU A 92 -0.96 2.25 13.80
C LEU A 92 -2.20 1.35 13.85
N GLY A 93 -2.05 0.07 13.49
CA GLY A 93 -3.14 -0.91 13.56
C GLY A 93 -3.23 -1.63 14.90
N GLY A 94 -2.22 -1.51 15.78
CA GLY A 94 -2.18 -2.18 17.08
C GLY A 94 -2.02 -3.70 17.00
N LEU A 95 -1.52 -4.23 15.88
CA LEU A 95 -1.31 -5.67 15.69
C LEU A 95 -0.06 -6.14 16.45
N SER A 96 -0.12 -7.36 16.97
CA SER A 96 1.05 -8.06 17.50
C SER A 96 1.90 -8.67 16.36
N GLN A 97 3.09 -9.18 16.69
CA GLN A 97 3.85 -9.97 15.71
C GLN A 97 3.10 -11.26 15.32
N GLU A 98 2.43 -11.90 16.27
CA GLU A 98 1.63 -13.10 16.04
C GLU A 98 0.47 -12.83 15.07
N ASP A 99 -0.17 -11.65 15.16
CA ASP A 99 -1.22 -11.25 14.23
C ASP A 99 -0.69 -11.12 12.80
N VAL A 100 0.49 -10.49 12.66
CA VAL A 100 1.17 -10.29 11.37
C VAL A 100 1.57 -11.64 10.75
N ASP A 101 2.12 -12.54 11.56
CA ASP A 101 2.52 -13.87 11.10
C ASP A 101 1.30 -14.73 10.75
N ALA A 102 0.21 -14.63 11.51
CA ALA A 102 -1.04 -15.33 11.25
C ALA A 102 -1.64 -14.91 9.89
N VAL A 103 -1.65 -13.61 9.58
CA VAL A 103 -2.24 -13.12 8.33
C VAL A 103 -1.37 -13.41 7.10
N LYS A 104 -0.03 -13.44 7.24
CA LYS A 104 0.86 -13.90 6.16
C LYS A 104 0.63 -15.37 5.81
N ALA A 105 0.40 -16.21 6.82
CA ALA A 105 0.10 -17.62 6.63
C ALA A 105 -1.31 -17.87 6.07
N ASP A 106 -2.27 -17.03 6.47
CA ASP A 106 -3.67 -17.14 6.07
C ASP A 106 -4.32 -15.74 6.08
N PRO A 107 -4.52 -15.12 4.91
CA PRO A 107 -5.14 -13.79 4.81
C PRO A 107 -6.52 -13.68 5.45
N SER A 108 -7.25 -14.78 5.62
CA SER A 108 -8.56 -14.76 6.30
C SER A 108 -8.46 -14.46 7.80
N LYS A 109 -7.26 -14.57 8.39
CA LYS A 109 -6.98 -14.21 9.79
C LYS A 109 -6.70 -12.72 10.02
N ALA A 110 -6.79 -11.90 8.97
CA ALA A 110 -6.69 -10.45 9.11
C ALA A 110 -7.69 -9.95 10.17
N LYS A 111 -7.22 -9.11 11.10
CA LYS A 111 -8.06 -8.45 12.11
C LYS A 111 -8.86 -7.31 11.49
N LEU A 112 -9.77 -7.70 10.61
CA LEU A 112 -10.70 -6.86 9.86
C LEU A 112 -12.12 -7.39 10.08
N ASP A 113 -13.10 -6.50 9.95
CA ASP A 113 -14.49 -6.94 9.86
C ASP A 113 -14.70 -7.76 8.58
N ASP A 114 -15.85 -8.43 8.47
CA ASP A 114 -16.10 -9.33 7.35
C ASP A 114 -16.18 -8.59 6.00
N LYS A 115 -16.61 -7.33 6.00
CA LYS A 115 -16.72 -6.50 4.80
C LYS A 115 -15.34 -6.14 4.25
N ASP A 116 -14.43 -5.69 5.11
CA ASP A 116 -13.04 -5.38 4.77
C ASP A 116 -12.27 -6.65 4.41
N LYS A 117 -12.48 -7.74 5.12
CA LYS A 117 -11.84 -9.03 4.84
C LYS A 117 -12.23 -9.58 3.46
N ALA A 118 -13.49 -9.46 3.06
CA ALA A 118 -13.93 -9.85 1.72
C ALA A 118 -13.22 -9.03 0.62
N MET A 119 -13.10 -7.70 0.80
CA MET A 119 -12.36 -6.84 -0.11
C MET A 119 -10.88 -7.23 -0.17
N LEU A 120 -10.24 -7.48 0.98
CA LEU A 120 -8.84 -7.92 1.04
C LEU A 120 -8.62 -9.20 0.24
N LEU A 121 -9.44 -10.23 0.47
CA LEU A 121 -9.32 -11.52 -0.21
C LEU A 121 -9.55 -11.38 -1.71
N TYR A 122 -10.50 -10.55 -2.13
CA TYR A 122 -10.73 -10.27 -3.54
C TYR A 122 -9.51 -9.59 -4.19
N VAL A 123 -8.95 -8.56 -3.56
CA VAL A 123 -7.76 -7.87 -4.08
C VAL A 123 -6.58 -8.84 -4.22
N LEU A 124 -6.31 -9.68 -3.21
CA LEU A 124 -5.24 -10.68 -3.27
C LEU A 124 -5.47 -11.70 -4.38
N LYS A 125 -6.70 -12.19 -4.54
CA LYS A 125 -7.09 -13.11 -5.60
C LYS A 125 -6.76 -12.54 -6.98
N VAL A 126 -7.22 -11.33 -7.30
CA VAL A 126 -7.08 -10.75 -8.65
C VAL A 126 -5.71 -10.15 -8.94
N THR A 127 -4.95 -9.78 -7.91
CA THR A 127 -3.55 -9.34 -8.08
C THR A 127 -2.62 -10.51 -8.32
N GLN A 128 -2.96 -11.71 -7.84
CA GLN A 128 -2.21 -12.93 -8.12
C GLN A 128 -2.56 -13.53 -9.49
N ASP A 129 -3.86 -13.62 -9.82
CA ASP A 129 -4.32 -14.08 -11.13
C ASP A 129 -5.57 -13.31 -11.58
N PRO A 130 -5.46 -12.38 -12.56
CA PRO A 130 -6.59 -11.59 -13.02
C PRO A 130 -7.67 -12.44 -13.71
N ALA A 131 -7.35 -13.64 -14.20
CA ALA A 131 -8.34 -14.54 -14.80
C ALA A 131 -9.32 -15.11 -13.78
N MET A 132 -9.02 -15.02 -12.48
CA MET A 132 -9.92 -15.47 -11.41
C MET A 132 -11.03 -14.46 -11.10
N SER A 133 -10.97 -13.23 -11.62
CA SER A 133 -12.03 -12.22 -11.41
C SER A 133 -13.32 -12.65 -12.12
N SER A 134 -14.45 -12.50 -11.42
CA SER A 134 -15.77 -12.89 -11.92
C SER A 134 -16.84 -11.83 -11.59
N ALA A 135 -17.97 -11.89 -12.30
CA ALA A 135 -19.10 -11.01 -12.00
C ALA A 135 -19.68 -11.29 -10.61
N GLU A 136 -19.62 -12.54 -10.16
CA GLU A 136 -20.07 -13.01 -8.85
C GLU A 136 -19.23 -12.39 -7.72
N ASP A 137 -17.91 -12.24 -7.90
CA ASP A 137 -17.06 -11.57 -6.92
C ASP A 137 -17.48 -10.10 -6.72
N ILE A 138 -17.71 -9.39 -7.83
CA ILE A 138 -18.13 -7.98 -7.80
C ILE A 138 -19.51 -7.85 -7.16
N ALA A 139 -20.45 -8.74 -7.50
CA ALA A 139 -21.78 -8.76 -6.90
C ALA A 139 -21.72 -8.99 -5.38
N ALA A 140 -20.92 -9.96 -4.93
CA ALA A 140 -20.75 -10.26 -3.51
C ALA A 140 -20.20 -9.06 -2.72
N LEU A 141 -19.22 -8.33 -3.25
CA LEU A 141 -18.72 -7.11 -2.60
C LEU A 141 -19.77 -6.00 -2.55
N LYS A 142 -20.55 -5.84 -3.62
CA LYS A 142 -21.65 -4.86 -3.67
C LYS A 142 -22.77 -5.19 -2.67
N ASP A 143 -23.09 -6.47 -2.47
CA ASP A 143 -24.06 -6.92 -1.47
C ASP A 143 -23.60 -6.61 -0.03
N MET A 144 -22.29 -6.49 0.21
CA MET A 144 -21.71 -6.00 1.47
C MET A 144 -21.63 -4.47 1.55
N GLY A 145 -22.17 -3.77 0.54
CA GLY A 145 -22.24 -2.31 0.48
C GLY A 145 -20.95 -1.62 0.05
N TRP A 146 -20.09 -2.30 -0.73
CA TRP A 146 -19.01 -1.63 -1.45
C TRP A 146 -19.53 -0.98 -2.73
N SER A 147 -19.07 0.24 -3.02
CA SER A 147 -19.32 0.84 -4.34
C SER A 147 -18.35 0.28 -5.38
N GLU A 148 -18.70 0.41 -6.66
CA GLU A 148 -17.79 0.03 -7.75
C GLU A 148 -16.50 0.87 -7.71
N GLN A 149 -16.59 2.12 -7.26
CA GLN A 149 -15.43 2.97 -7.03
C GLN A 149 -14.51 2.40 -5.95
N ASP A 150 -15.05 2.01 -4.78
CA ASP A 150 -14.24 1.42 -3.71
C ASP A 150 -13.53 0.13 -4.18
N ILE A 151 -14.24 -0.72 -4.95
CA ILE A 151 -13.69 -1.96 -5.49
C ILE A 151 -12.54 -1.66 -6.46
N PHE A 152 -12.75 -0.72 -7.39
CA PHE A 152 -11.72 -0.30 -8.33
C PHE A 152 -10.49 0.24 -7.60
N GLU A 153 -10.67 1.14 -6.64
CA GLU A 153 -9.58 1.78 -5.91
C GLU A 153 -8.83 0.81 -5.00
N ALA A 154 -9.51 -0.14 -4.35
CA ALA A 154 -8.85 -1.20 -3.58
C ALA A 154 -7.95 -2.07 -4.47
N VAL A 155 -8.41 -2.42 -5.68
CA VAL A 155 -7.59 -3.14 -6.67
C VAL A 155 -6.43 -2.29 -7.15
N GLN A 156 -6.65 -1.01 -7.48
CA GLN A 156 -5.57 -0.10 -7.87
C GLN A 156 -4.51 0.06 -6.77
N HIS A 157 -4.93 0.07 -5.50
CA HIS A 157 -4.01 0.12 -4.37
C HIS A 157 -3.12 -1.13 -4.27
N GLY A 158 -3.69 -2.31 -4.51
CA GLY A 158 -2.93 -3.56 -4.62
C GLY A 158 -1.95 -3.56 -5.80
N LEU A 159 -2.43 -3.24 -7.01
CA LEU A 159 -1.60 -3.15 -8.23
C LEU A 159 -0.50 -2.09 -8.11
N GLY A 160 -0.78 -0.99 -7.39
CA GLY A 160 0.20 0.04 -7.08
C GLY A 160 1.36 -0.50 -6.25
N MET A 161 1.12 -1.46 -5.35
CA MET A 161 2.19 -2.11 -4.59
C MET A 161 3.09 -2.96 -5.49
N ILE A 162 2.52 -3.67 -6.47
CA ILE A 162 3.31 -4.44 -7.46
C ILE A 162 4.19 -3.50 -8.27
N THR A 163 3.60 -2.45 -8.84
CA THR A 163 4.32 -1.49 -9.70
C THR A 163 5.43 -0.77 -8.93
N ALA A 164 5.13 -0.28 -7.72
CA ALA A 164 6.10 0.40 -6.89
C ALA A 164 7.23 -0.54 -6.43
N GLY A 165 6.91 -1.77 -6.03
CA GLY A 165 7.89 -2.76 -5.59
C GLY A 165 8.82 -3.21 -6.73
N MET A 166 8.29 -3.38 -7.93
CA MET A 166 9.08 -3.70 -9.13
C MET A 166 10.06 -2.56 -9.44
N ALA A 167 9.60 -1.31 -9.47
CA ALA A 167 10.48 -0.15 -9.67
C ALA A 167 11.57 -0.06 -8.58
N PHE A 168 11.20 -0.34 -7.33
CA PHE A 168 12.12 -0.33 -6.18
C PHE A 168 13.26 -1.33 -6.35
N LYS A 169 12.96 -2.55 -6.84
CA LYS A 169 13.96 -3.56 -7.21
C LYS A 169 14.80 -3.13 -8.40
N ILE A 170 14.17 -2.66 -9.49
CA ILE A 170 14.87 -2.21 -10.71
C ILE A 170 15.95 -1.17 -10.39
N PHE A 171 15.68 -0.24 -9.48
CA PHE A 171 16.62 0.84 -9.11
C PHE A 171 17.47 0.56 -7.87
N LYS A 172 17.41 -0.66 -7.31
CA LYS A 172 18.23 -1.08 -6.14
C LYS A 172 18.12 -0.15 -4.94
N MET A 173 16.89 0.25 -4.61
CA MET A 173 16.66 1.31 -3.63
C MET A 173 17.07 0.95 -2.19
N SER A 174 17.11 -0.34 -1.83
CA SER A 174 17.53 -0.81 -0.49
C SER A 174 18.60 -1.92 -0.52
N GLU A 175 19.27 -2.12 -1.65
CA GLU A 175 20.40 -3.06 -1.80
C GLU A 175 21.74 -2.36 -1.59
#